data_AF-W2YUC6-F1
#
_entry.id   AF-W2YUC6-F1
#
_cell.length_a   1.000
_cell.length_b   1.000
_cell.length_c   1.000
_cell.angle_alpha   90.00
_cell.angle_beta   90.00
_cell.angle_gamma   90.00
#
_symmetry.space_group_name_H-M   'P 1'
#
loop_
_entity.id
_entity.type
_entity.pdbx_description
1 polymer ?
#
loop_
_entity_poly.entity_id
_entity_poly.type
_entity_poly.pdbx_seq_one_letter_code
_entity_poly.pdbx_strand_id
1 'polypeptide(L)'
;MSVLDALLSNIEGMTKVVESTIGKKIPVDFGLIDDYNFGVEQYQSAYGCYDTPSSPRYPLLSMAPVMDEPGDHLTAEGHLTAIEPFQLFLKVILFKGSSS
;
A
#
# COMPACT_ATOMS: atom_id res chain seq x y z
N MET A 1 18.18 -4.91 -24.13
CA MET A 1 17.42 -4.42 -22.96
C MET A 1 17.14 -2.96 -23.21
N SER A 2 15.88 -2.56 -23.31
CA SER A 2 15.52 -1.17 -23.56
C SER A 2 15.76 -0.31 -22.32
N VAL A 3 15.86 1.01 -22.49
CA VAL A 3 15.95 1.96 -21.36
C VAL A 3 14.72 1.83 -20.45
N LEU A 4 13.55 1.53 -21.02
CA LEU A 4 12.31 1.28 -20.28
C LEU A 4 12.43 0.04 -19.40
N ASP A 5 12.96 -1.07 -19.92
CA ASP A 5 13.14 -2.32 -19.16
C ASP A 5 14.10 -2.11 -17.97
N ALA A 6 15.18 -1.34 -18.20
CA ALA A 6 16.14 -1.02 -17.15
C ALA A 6 15.53 -0.13 -16.07
N LEU A 7 14.71 0.84 -16.45
CA LEU A 7 14.00 1.72 -15.52
C LEU A 7 12.99 0.94 -14.69
N LEU A 8 12.18 0.09 -15.33
CA LEU A 8 11.18 -0.74 -14.65
C LEU A 8 11.83 -1.69 -13.65
N SER A 9 12.89 -2.38 -14.07
CA SER A 9 13.67 -3.29 -13.20
C SER A 9 14.26 -2.56 -11.99
N ASN A 10 14.77 -1.33 -12.17
CA ASN A 10 15.27 -0.53 -11.06
C ASN A 10 14.16 -0.12 -10.08
N ILE A 11 13.01 0.32 -10.59
CA ILE A 11 11.85 0.69 -9.77
C ILE A 11 11.37 -0.52 -8.97
N GLU A 12 11.20 -1.67 -9.61
CA GLU A 12 10.82 -2.92 -8.94
C GLU A 12 11.84 -3.34 -7.86
N GLY A 13 13.13 -3.20 -8.15
CA GLY A 13 14.21 -3.48 -7.21
C GLY A 13 14.15 -2.56 -5.98
N MET A 14 13.98 -1.25 -6.18
CA MET A 14 13.84 -0.30 -5.07
C MET A 14 12.57 -0.55 -4.27
N THR A 15 11.45 -0.81 -4.93
CA THR A 15 10.17 -1.12 -4.27
C THR A 15 10.33 -2.31 -3.32
N LYS A 16 10.96 -3.41 -3.76
CA LYS A 16 11.24 -4.58 -2.91
C LYS A 16 12.10 -4.24 -1.68
N VAL A 17 13.09 -3.36 -1.84
CA VAL A 17 13.95 -2.92 -0.72
C VAL A 17 13.16 -2.07 0.29
N VAL A 18 12.32 -1.16 -0.20
CA VAL A 18 11.46 -0.30 0.62
C VAL A 18 10.44 -1.14 1.37
N GLU A 19 9.72 -2.03 0.69
CA GLU A 19 8.75 -2.96 1.28
C GLU A 19 9.38 -3.80 2.40
N SER A 20 10.54 -4.40 2.15
CA SER A 20 11.27 -5.20 3.15
C SER A 20 11.69 -4.37 4.37
N THR A 21 12.11 -3.12 4.14
CA THR A 21 12.52 -2.21 5.21
C THR A 21 11.34 -1.74 6.06
N ILE A 22 10.18 -1.51 5.43
CA ILE A 22 8.94 -1.16 6.10
C ILE A 22 8.41 -2.35 6.89
N GLY A 23 8.34 -3.55 6.28
CA GLY A 23 7.86 -4.76 6.94
C GLY A 23 8.64 -5.13 8.20
N LYS A 24 9.97 -4.92 8.22
CA LYS A 24 10.80 -5.12 9.43
C LYS A 24 10.50 -4.14 10.58
N LYS A 25 9.88 -3.00 10.29
CA LYS A 25 9.59 -1.93 11.26
C LYS A 25 8.15 -1.98 11.78
N ILE A 26 7.26 -2.66 11.07
CA ILE A 26 5.85 -2.77 11.43
C ILE A 26 5.69 -3.94 12.41
N PRO A 27 5.08 -3.73 13.59
CA PRO A 27 4.78 -4.81 14.53
C PRO A 27 3.81 -5.83 13.92
N VAL A 28 3.78 -7.05 14.48
CA VAL A 28 2.83 -8.10 14.05
C VAL A 28 1.37 -7.62 14.16
N ASP A 29 1.09 -6.80 15.17
CA ASP A 29 -0.21 -6.16 15.36
C ASP A 29 -0.13 -4.69 14.94
N PHE A 30 -0.68 -4.36 13.77
CA PHE A 30 -0.84 -2.99 13.31
C PHE A 30 -2.27 -2.76 12.83
N GLY A 31 -2.79 -1.55 13.07
CA GLY A 31 -4.09 -1.13 12.52
C GLY A 31 -3.96 -0.72 11.06
N LEU A 32 -5.04 -0.88 10.29
CA LEU A 32 -5.18 -0.29 8.96
C LEU A 32 -6.03 0.97 9.05
N ILE A 33 -5.52 2.09 8.53
CA ILE A 33 -6.31 3.30 8.33
C ILE A 33 -6.57 3.43 6.84
N ASP A 34 -7.83 3.66 6.48
CA ASP A 34 -8.31 3.91 5.14
C ASP A 34 -8.90 5.31 5.11
N ASP A 35 -8.24 6.26 4.43
CA ASP A 35 -8.85 7.52 3.95
C ASP A 35 -7.82 8.37 3.18
N TYR A 36 -8.07 8.73 1.91
CA TYR A 36 -7.45 9.93 1.31
C TYR A 36 -8.10 10.42 0.00
N ASN A 37 -8.74 11.60 0.02
CA ASN A 37 -9.19 12.30 -1.20
C ASN A 37 -8.14 13.30 -1.71
N PHE A 38 -7.76 13.20 -3.00
CA PHE A 38 -6.88 14.17 -3.67
C PHE A 38 -7.66 14.97 -4.72
N GLY A 39 -8.36 16.01 -4.27
CA GLY A 39 -9.13 16.87 -5.19
C GLY A 39 -10.32 16.14 -5.80
N VAL A 40 -10.35 16.01 -7.13
CA VAL A 40 -11.43 15.32 -7.88
C VAL A 40 -11.17 13.83 -8.08
N GLU A 41 -9.94 13.37 -7.83
CA GLU A 41 -9.55 11.96 -7.93
C GLU A 41 -9.61 11.33 -6.54
N GLN A 42 -10.31 10.21 -6.45
CA GLN A 42 -10.46 9.49 -5.19
C GLN A 42 -9.51 8.31 -5.19
N TYR A 43 -8.66 8.28 -4.18
CA TYR A 43 -7.73 7.19 -3.94
C TYR A 43 -8.11 6.50 -2.64
N GLN A 44 -7.97 5.18 -2.63
CA GLN A 44 -8.01 4.42 -1.41
C GLN A 44 -6.58 4.14 -0.99
N SER A 45 -6.27 4.38 0.28
CA SER A 45 -4.91 4.24 0.79
C SER A 45 -4.91 3.46 2.08
N ALA A 46 -4.10 2.41 2.12
CA ALA A 46 -3.85 1.63 3.32
C ALA A 46 -2.64 2.21 4.05
N TYR A 47 -2.80 2.57 5.32
CA TYR A 47 -1.70 2.92 6.21
C TYR A 47 -1.51 1.85 7.29
N GLY A 48 -0.26 1.58 7.67
CA GLY A 48 0.02 0.84 8.89
C GLY A 48 -0.08 1.76 10.09
N CYS A 49 -0.68 1.33 11.20
CA CYS A 49 -0.80 2.12 12.43
C CYS A 49 -0.18 1.37 13.59
N TYR A 50 0.91 1.90 14.14
CA TYR A 50 1.61 1.29 15.27
C TYR A 50 2.36 2.31 16.12
N ASP A 51 2.49 2.02 17.41
CA ASP A 51 3.27 2.84 18.33
C ASP A 51 4.76 2.47 18.30
N THR A 52 5.61 3.49 18.43
CA THR A 52 7.04 3.31 18.73
C THR A 52 7.40 4.04 20.01
N PRO A 53 8.53 3.72 20.67
CA PRO A 53 8.93 4.39 21.92
C PRO A 53 9.02 5.92 21.82
N SER A 54 9.19 6.48 20.62
CA SER A 54 9.26 7.93 20.41
C SER A 54 7.94 8.56 19.98
N SER A 55 7.10 7.85 19.22
CA SER A 55 5.82 8.37 18.68
C SER A 55 5.05 7.30 17.90
N PRO A 56 3.73 7.45 17.71
CA PRO A 56 2.98 6.68 16.73
C PRO A 56 3.53 6.86 15.31
N ARG A 57 3.47 5.80 14.50
CA ARG A 57 3.87 5.80 13.09
C ARG A 57 2.73 5.38 12.18
N TYR A 58 2.65 6.07 11.04
CA TYR A 58 1.62 5.89 10.02
C TYR A 58 2.21 5.79 8.60
N PRO A 59 3.07 4.78 8.29
CA PRO A 59 3.59 4.65 6.93
C PRO A 59 2.47 4.29 5.94
N LEU A 60 2.45 4.96 4.79
CA LEU A 60 1.64 4.54 3.64
C LEU A 60 2.14 3.17 3.16
N LEU A 61 1.23 2.21 3.17
CA LEU A 61 1.49 0.84 2.73
C LEU A 61 1.14 0.67 1.27
N SER A 62 -0.04 1.13 0.87
CA SER A 62 -0.48 1.00 -0.51
C SER A 62 -1.53 2.04 -0.85
N MET A 63 -1.69 2.35 -2.13
CA MET A 63 -2.65 3.32 -2.63
C MET A 63 -3.12 2.91 -4.04
N ALA A 64 -4.41 3.05 -4.31
CA ALA A 64 -5.03 2.68 -5.57
C ALA A 64 -6.17 3.67 -5.89
N PRO A 65 -6.38 4.02 -7.16
CA PRO A 65 -7.55 4.82 -7.54
C PRO A 65 -8.83 4.03 -7.27
N VAL A 66 -9.89 4.73 -6.84
CA VAL A 66 -11.24 4.18 -6.64
C VAL A 66 -12.12 4.39 -7.87
N MET A 67 -11.81 5.41 -8.67
CA MET A 67 -12.54 5.73 -9.90
C MET A 67 -11.70 5.39 -11.12
N ASP A 68 -12.33 4.77 -12.12
CA ASP A 68 -11.73 4.54 -13.43
C ASP A 68 -11.92 5.79 -14.33
N GLU A 69 -13.06 6.50 -14.20
CA GLU A 69 -13.35 7.74 -14.93
C GLU A 69 -13.90 8.88 -14.05
N PRO A 70 -13.70 10.16 -14.45
CA PRO A 70 -14.28 11.31 -13.76
C PRO A 70 -15.82 11.26 -13.79
N GLY A 71 -16.44 11.07 -12.62
CA GLY A 71 -17.90 11.01 -12.47
C GLY A 71 -18.44 9.62 -12.11
N ASP A 72 -17.58 8.61 -12.02
CA ASP A 72 -17.95 7.32 -11.46
C ASP A 72 -18.50 7.49 -10.05
N HIS A 73 -19.58 6.77 -9.75
CA HIS A 73 -20.14 6.76 -8.41
C HIS A 73 -19.21 5.97 -7.49
N LEU A 74 -18.89 6.59 -6.34
CA LEU A 74 -18.10 6.02 -5.24
C LEU A 74 -18.91 4.96 -4.51
N THR A 75 -19.17 3.87 -5.22
CA THR A 75 -19.93 2.74 -4.71
C THR A 75 -19.04 1.95 -3.76
N ALA A 76 -19.67 1.32 -2.75
CA ALA A 76 -18.97 0.40 -1.87
C ALA A 76 -18.28 -0.74 -2.65
N GLU A 77 -18.81 -1.12 -3.81
CA GLU A 77 -18.21 -2.12 -4.70
C GLU A 77 -16.91 -1.61 -5.34
N GLY A 78 -16.88 -0.36 -5.85
CA GLY A 78 -15.65 0.26 -6.36
C GLY A 78 -14.53 0.34 -5.31
N HIS A 79 -14.90 0.67 -4.07
CA HIS A 79 -13.95 0.61 -2.94
C HIS A 79 -13.49 -0.84 -2.65
N LEU A 80 -14.37 -1.83 -2.72
CA LEU A 80 -13.95 -3.24 -2.52
C LEU A 80 -12.99 -3.70 -3.62
N THR A 81 -13.25 -3.32 -4.87
CA THR A 81 -12.35 -3.62 -6.01
C THR A 81 -11.00 -2.94 -5.86
N ALA A 82 -10.96 -1.68 -5.42
CA ALA A 82 -9.71 -0.96 -5.15
C ALA A 82 -8.88 -1.61 -4.01
N ILE A 83 -9.51 -2.40 -3.12
CA ILE A 83 -8.82 -3.15 -2.06
C ILE A 83 -8.17 -4.45 -2.56
N GLU A 84 -8.69 -5.08 -3.62
CA GLU A 84 -8.16 -6.39 -4.08
C GLU A 84 -6.65 -6.38 -4.36
N PRO A 85 -6.07 -5.37 -5.04
CA PRO A 85 -4.62 -5.28 -5.23
C PRO A 85 -3.85 -5.19 -3.90
N PHE A 86 -4.43 -4.57 -2.88
CA PHE A 86 -3.83 -4.46 -1.55
C PHE A 86 -3.76 -5.80 -0.83
N GLN A 87 -4.69 -6.73 -1.08
CA GLN A 87 -4.64 -8.03 -0.42
C GLN A 87 -3.38 -8.82 -0.79
N LEU A 88 -2.88 -8.67 -2.01
CA LEU A 88 -1.63 -9.32 -2.44
C LEU A 88 -0.42 -8.67 -1.76
N PHE A 89 -0.41 -7.34 -1.66
CA PHE A 89 0.63 -6.55 -0.97
C PHE A 89 0.66 -6.84 0.54
N LEU A 90 -0.49 -6.81 1.20
CA LEU A 90 -0.65 -7.15 2.60
C LEU A 90 -0.23 -8.59 2.87
N LYS A 91 -0.52 -9.54 1.97
CA LYS A 91 -0.01 -10.92 2.11
C LYS A 91 1.53 -10.98 2.08
N VAL A 92 2.19 -10.20 1.23
CA VAL A 92 3.66 -10.17 1.18
C VAL A 92 4.27 -9.60 2.46
N ILE A 93 3.66 -8.55 3.04
CA ILE A 93 4.13 -7.94 4.30
C ILE A 93 3.79 -8.82 5.52
N LEU A 94 2.57 -9.37 5.60
CA LEU A 94 2.10 -10.15 6.75
C LEU A 94 2.75 -11.53 6.83
N PHE A 95 2.94 -12.23 5.69
CA PHE A 95 3.42 -13.62 5.70
C PHE A 95 4.95 -13.78 5.61
N LYS A 96 5.72 -12.71 5.31
CA LYS A 96 7.20 -12.79 5.41
C LYS A 96 7.74 -12.78 6.84
N GLY A 97 6.90 -12.52 7.84
CA GLY A 97 7.26 -12.64 9.26
C GLY A 97 7.24 -14.05 9.83
N SER A 98 6.79 -15.07 9.08
CA SER A 98 6.55 -16.44 9.61
C SER A 98 7.56 -17.51 9.20
N SER A 99 8.66 -17.18 8.53
CA SER A 99 9.76 -18.15 8.31
C SER A 99 10.84 -17.96 9.38
N SER A 100 10.67 -18.65 10.52
CA SER A 100 11.75 -18.96 11.47
C SER A 100 12.56 -20.15 10.98
#